data_AF-A0A8S2QE43-F1
#
_entry.id   AF-A0A8S2QE43-F1
#
_cell.length_a   1.000
_cell.length_b   1.000
_cell.length_c   1.000
_cell.angle_alpha   90.00
_cell.angle_beta   90.00
_cell.angle_gamma   90.00
#
_symmetry.space_group_name_H-M   'P 1'
#
loop_
_entity.id
_entity.type
_entity.pdbx_description
1 polymer ?
#
loop_
_entity_poly.entity_id
_entity_poly.type
_entity_poly.pdbx_seq_one_letter_code
_entity_poly.pdbx_strand_id
1 'polypeptide(L)'
;FEVRAPFPFGFNECSISTAQLSDGTTEFVINISAIHSPEETFERLKTIFEDEQILKIGHGVKQDIIRLERVSIKLINFYDIQYGHYVLNNKIFEHIYSLTRLCESYGRNAIEFMSQSEKKFLQRSSFENITKNDKRSLKYLRLDVHNLLFIFQQLYGLLLMKHIQWENITCHDKSSRKTANYKYTALSYFSDEKNAGCGYT
;
A
#
# COMPACT_ATOMS: atom_id res chain seq x y z
N PHE A 1 0.46 -4.42 -5.16
CA PHE A 1 -0.44 -4.86 -6.25
C PHE A 1 -1.83 -4.34 -5.96
N GLU A 2 -2.64 -4.22 -7.01
CA GLU A 2 -4.06 -3.91 -6.90
C GLU A 2 -4.79 -4.56 -8.09
N VAL A 3 -6.01 -5.07 -7.88
CA VAL A 3 -6.79 -5.79 -8.90
C VAL A 3 -8.18 -5.17 -9.04
N ARG A 4 -8.52 -4.66 -10.22
CA ARG A 4 -9.79 -3.96 -10.46
C ARG A 4 -10.69 -4.74 -11.41
N ALA A 5 -12.00 -4.62 -11.22
CA ALA A 5 -13.04 -5.18 -12.10
C ALA A 5 -13.67 -4.07 -12.97
N PRO A 6 -14.22 -4.36 -14.16
CA PRO A 6 -15.08 -3.44 -14.87
C PRO A 6 -16.45 -3.32 -14.17
N PHE A 7 -17.22 -2.30 -14.55
CA PHE A 7 -18.51 -1.95 -13.93
C PHE A 7 -19.56 -3.08 -13.97
N PRO A 8 -20.62 -3.03 -13.12
CA PRO A 8 -21.52 -4.14 -12.90
C PRO A 8 -22.56 -4.21 -14.03
N PHE A 9 -22.25 -4.95 -15.08
CA PHE A 9 -23.27 -5.54 -15.93
C PHE A 9 -23.24 -7.06 -15.70
N GLY A 10 -24.17 -7.53 -14.87
CA GLY A 10 -24.42 -8.96 -14.67
C GLY A 10 -23.42 -9.66 -13.74
N PHE A 11 -23.95 -10.41 -12.78
CA PHE A 11 -23.17 -11.20 -11.81
C PHE A 11 -22.39 -12.39 -12.43
N ASN A 12 -22.38 -12.53 -13.76
CA ASN A 12 -21.97 -13.77 -14.44
C ASN A 12 -20.75 -13.66 -15.36
N GLU A 13 -20.17 -12.48 -15.57
CA GLU A 13 -18.96 -12.35 -16.41
C GLU A 13 -17.72 -12.04 -15.57
N CYS A 14 -16.86 -13.06 -15.49
CA CYS A 14 -15.56 -13.01 -14.88
C CYS A 14 -14.73 -11.90 -15.54
N SER A 15 -14.42 -10.82 -14.83
CA SER A 15 -13.54 -9.81 -15.41
C SER A 15 -12.77 -9.07 -14.35
N ILE A 16 -11.53 -9.48 -14.14
CA ILE A 16 -10.51 -8.51 -13.77
C ILE A 16 -10.30 -7.67 -15.03
N SER A 17 -10.54 -6.36 -14.96
CA SER A 17 -10.30 -5.45 -16.09
C SER A 17 -8.85 -5.00 -16.11
N THR A 18 -8.28 -4.72 -14.93
CA THR A 18 -6.90 -4.28 -14.80
C THR A 18 -6.22 -4.91 -13.58
N ALA A 19 -4.93 -5.21 -13.73
CA ALA A 19 -4.04 -5.57 -12.64
C ALA A 19 -2.86 -4.62 -12.64
N GLN A 20 -2.49 -4.12 -11.46
CA GLN A 20 -1.35 -3.25 -11.27
C GLN A 20 -0.31 -3.93 -10.40
N LEU A 21 0.92 -3.95 -10.88
CA LEU A 21 2.06 -4.58 -10.21
C LEU A 21 3.23 -3.58 -10.15
N SER A 22 4.03 -3.66 -9.11
CA SER A 22 5.31 -2.94 -9.02
C SER A 22 6.30 -3.80 -8.27
N ASP A 23 7.55 -3.83 -8.73
CA ASP A 23 8.67 -4.47 -8.04
C ASP A 23 9.54 -3.45 -7.26
N GLY A 24 9.12 -2.19 -7.22
CA GLY A 24 9.85 -1.07 -6.62
C GLY A 24 10.81 -0.33 -7.57
N THR A 25 11.09 -0.90 -8.74
CA THR A 25 11.88 -0.26 -9.81
C THR A 25 11.04 0.03 -11.06
N THR A 26 10.09 -0.85 -11.35
CA THR A 26 9.27 -0.84 -12.55
C THR A 26 7.81 -1.00 -12.15
N GLU A 27 6.92 -0.21 -12.77
CA GLU A 27 5.48 -0.33 -12.61
C GLU A 27 4.81 -0.92 -13.87
N PHE A 28 4.03 -1.97 -13.66
CA PHE A 28 3.25 -2.66 -14.68
C PHE A 28 1.77 -2.36 -14.48
N VAL A 29 1.12 -1.93 -15.56
CA VAL A 29 -0.35 -1.80 -15.63
C VAL A 29 -0.81 -2.74 -16.72
N ILE A 30 -1.44 -3.84 -16.33
CA ILE A 30 -1.92 -4.89 -17.22
C ILE A 30 -3.40 -4.65 -17.45
N ASN A 31 -3.79 -4.37 -18.70
CA ASN A 31 -5.19 -4.25 -19.09
C ASN A 31 -5.67 -5.61 -19.60
N ILE A 32 -6.29 -6.40 -18.73
CA ILE A 32 -6.66 -7.79 -19.02
C ILE A 32 -7.83 -7.85 -20.01
N SER A 33 -8.76 -6.90 -19.96
CA SER A 33 -9.85 -6.79 -20.95
C SER A 33 -9.37 -6.40 -22.35
N ALA A 34 -8.09 -6.02 -22.49
CA ALA A 34 -7.47 -5.72 -23.77
C ALA A 34 -6.82 -6.90 -24.47
N ILE A 35 -6.60 -8.01 -23.76
CA ILE A 35 -5.72 -9.09 -24.20
C ILE A 35 -6.55 -10.12 -24.95
N HIS A 36 -6.02 -10.57 -26.10
CA HIS A 36 -6.71 -11.54 -26.97
C HIS A 36 -6.78 -12.95 -26.35
N SER A 37 -5.88 -13.27 -25.41
CA SER A 37 -5.80 -14.51 -24.63
C SER A 37 -5.65 -14.21 -23.13
N PRO A 38 -6.76 -13.93 -22.42
CA PRO A 38 -6.71 -13.63 -20.99
C PRO A 38 -6.23 -14.82 -20.15
N GLU A 39 -6.42 -16.06 -20.61
CA GLU A 39 -6.02 -17.28 -19.91
C GLU A 39 -4.50 -17.35 -19.72
N GLU A 40 -3.71 -17.07 -20.77
CA GLU A 40 -2.25 -17.04 -20.67
C GLU A 40 -1.78 -15.97 -19.69
N THR A 41 -2.50 -14.84 -19.66
CA THR A 41 -2.21 -13.76 -18.70
C THR A 41 -2.51 -14.21 -17.27
N PHE A 42 -3.63 -14.90 -17.05
CA PHE A 42 -3.95 -15.45 -15.73
C PHE A 42 -2.94 -16.48 -15.28
N GLU A 43 -2.48 -17.38 -16.14
CA GLU A 43 -1.41 -18.34 -15.80
C GLU A 43 -0.11 -17.63 -15.41
N ARG A 44 0.30 -16.58 -16.13
CA ARG A 44 1.45 -15.76 -15.73
C ARG A 44 1.23 -15.00 -14.43
N LEU A 45 -0.01 -14.57 -14.15
CA LEU A 45 -0.33 -13.92 -12.88
C LEU A 45 -0.33 -14.91 -11.72
N LYS A 46 -0.72 -16.17 -11.92
CA LYS A 46 -0.64 -17.24 -10.90
C LYS A 46 0.80 -17.44 -10.42
N THR A 47 1.76 -17.49 -11.34
CA THR A 47 3.17 -17.69 -10.95
C THR A 47 3.70 -16.59 -10.04
N ILE A 48 3.10 -15.40 -10.06
CA ILE A 48 3.44 -14.33 -9.13
C ILE A 48 2.56 -14.45 -7.88
N PHE A 49 1.23 -14.44 -8.03
CA PHE A 49 0.29 -14.33 -6.92
C PHE A 49 0.27 -15.54 -5.98
N GLU A 50 0.60 -16.73 -6.49
CA GLU A 50 0.61 -17.98 -5.74
C GLU A 50 2.01 -18.34 -5.20
N ASP A 51 3.06 -17.60 -5.58
CA ASP A 51 4.42 -17.89 -5.11
C ASP A 51 4.64 -17.48 -3.64
N GLU A 52 4.82 -18.46 -2.76
CA GLU A 52 5.07 -18.25 -1.33
C GLU A 52 6.33 -17.44 -1.03
N GLN A 53 7.32 -17.42 -1.93
CA GLN A 53 8.57 -16.67 -1.73
C GLN A 53 8.41 -15.18 -2.03
N ILE A 54 7.36 -14.80 -2.75
CA ILE A 54 7.10 -13.41 -3.11
C ILE A 54 6.08 -12.83 -2.13
N LEU A 55 6.47 -11.77 -1.40
CA LEU A 55 5.56 -10.98 -0.57
C LEU A 55 4.74 -10.01 -1.43
N LYS A 56 3.42 -10.13 -1.39
CA LYS A 56 2.49 -9.24 -2.12
C LYS A 56 1.97 -8.16 -1.22
N ILE A 57 2.36 -6.92 -1.48
CA ILE A 57 1.89 -5.76 -0.71
C ILE A 57 0.66 -5.17 -1.40
N GLY A 58 -0.45 -4.99 -0.69
CA GLY A 58 -1.67 -4.35 -1.21
C GLY A 58 -2.37 -3.46 -0.18
N HIS A 59 -3.40 -2.74 -0.59
CA HIS A 59 -4.21 -1.86 0.27
C HIS A 59 -5.69 -2.25 0.19
N GLY A 60 -6.27 -2.70 1.29
CA GLY A 60 -7.66 -3.16 1.31
C GLY A 60 -7.89 -4.40 0.45
N VAL A 61 -6.99 -5.39 0.57
CA VAL A 61 -6.84 -6.52 -0.37
C VAL A 61 -8.02 -7.49 -0.40
N LYS A 62 -8.98 -7.36 0.54
CA LYS A 62 -10.15 -8.23 0.63
C LYS A 62 -10.91 -8.35 -0.70
N GLN A 63 -11.12 -7.22 -1.38
CA GLN A 63 -11.83 -7.24 -2.67
C GLN A 63 -10.97 -7.84 -3.79
N ASP A 64 -9.66 -7.63 -3.74
CA ASP A 64 -8.72 -8.20 -4.71
C ASP A 64 -8.66 -9.72 -4.59
N ILE A 65 -8.68 -10.27 -3.37
CA ILE A 65 -8.76 -11.71 -3.12
C ILE A 65 -10.01 -12.31 -3.78
N ILE A 66 -11.18 -11.71 -3.55
CA ILE A 66 -12.44 -12.18 -4.14
C ILE A 66 -12.37 -12.14 -5.68
N ARG A 67 -11.75 -11.11 -6.26
CA ARG A 67 -11.60 -10.98 -7.72
C ARG A 67 -10.63 -12.01 -8.30
N LEU A 68 -9.50 -12.23 -7.64
CA LEU A 68 -8.51 -13.23 -8.03
C LEU A 68 -9.10 -14.65 -7.95
N GLU A 69 -9.85 -14.95 -6.89
CA GLU A 69 -10.46 -16.27 -6.70
C GLU A 69 -11.46 -16.61 -7.82
N ARG A 70 -12.20 -15.63 -8.33
CA ARG A 70 -13.13 -15.80 -9.47
C ARG A 70 -12.43 -16.23 -10.77
N VAL A 71 -11.17 -15.85 -10.96
CA VAL A 71 -10.33 -16.29 -12.10
C VAL A 71 -9.42 -17.46 -11.71
N SER A 72 -9.73 -18.15 -10.61
CA SER A 72 -8.96 -19.29 -10.09
C SER A 72 -7.50 -18.96 -9.76
N ILE A 73 -7.22 -17.73 -9.32
CA ILE A 73 -5.90 -17.31 -8.82
C ILE A 73 -6.00 -17.15 -7.30
N LYS A 74 -5.13 -17.82 -6.55
CA LYS A 74 -5.01 -17.62 -5.10
C LYS A 74 -4.01 -16.50 -4.80
N LEU A 75 -4.32 -15.69 -3.79
CA LEU A 75 -3.38 -14.72 -3.26
C LEU A 75 -2.65 -15.33 -2.04
N ILE A 76 -1.36 -15.62 -2.21
CA ILE A 76 -0.53 -16.26 -1.18
C ILE A 76 0.59 -15.30 -0.75
N ASN A 77 0.97 -15.35 0.53
CA ASN A 77 2.00 -14.52 1.16
C ASN A 77 1.82 -13.01 0.87
N PHE A 78 0.77 -12.42 1.44
CA PHE A 78 0.43 -11.02 1.22
C PHE A 78 0.42 -10.19 2.51
N TYR A 79 0.62 -8.89 2.37
CA TYR A 79 0.54 -7.91 3.43
C TYR A 79 -0.43 -6.79 3.04
N ASP A 80 -1.46 -6.58 3.85
CA ASP A 80 -2.40 -5.47 3.68
C ASP A 80 -1.92 -4.26 4.50
N ILE A 81 -1.48 -3.21 3.83
CA ILE A 81 -1.00 -1.98 4.48
C ILE A 81 -2.10 -1.25 5.26
N GLN A 82 -3.37 -1.42 4.86
CA GLN A 82 -4.51 -0.85 5.59
C GLN A 82 -4.60 -1.49 6.97
N TYR A 83 -4.48 -2.82 7.02
CA TYR A 83 -4.50 -3.58 8.27
C TYR A 83 -3.24 -3.33 9.10
N GLY A 84 -2.07 -3.27 8.47
CA GLY A 84 -0.81 -2.91 9.13
C GLY A 84 -0.89 -1.56 9.84
N HIS A 85 -1.50 -0.55 9.20
CA HIS A 85 -1.74 0.75 9.83
C HIS A 85 -2.71 0.64 11.02
N TYR A 86 -3.82 -0.09 10.85
CA TYR A 86 -4.81 -0.31 11.91
C TYR A 86 -4.18 -0.92 13.18
N VAL A 87 -3.29 -1.90 13.02
CA VAL A 87 -2.57 -2.51 14.15
C VAL A 87 -1.65 -1.51 14.86
N LEU A 88 -1.00 -0.61 14.12
CA LEU A 88 -0.10 0.38 14.70
C LEU A 88 -0.82 1.55 15.37
N ASN A 89 -1.97 1.95 14.83
CA ASN A 89 -2.73 3.10 15.26
C ASN A 89 -4.20 2.71 15.49
N ASN A 90 -4.52 2.40 16.74
CA ASN A 90 -5.86 2.00 17.16
C ASN A 90 -6.86 3.17 17.23
N LYS A 91 -6.47 4.40 16.84
CA LYS A 91 -7.38 5.54 16.84
C LYS A 91 -8.39 5.36 15.71
N ILE A 92 -9.61 5.02 16.11
CA ILE A 92 -10.79 4.76 15.28
C ILE A 92 -11.34 6.07 14.68
N PHE A 93 -10.52 6.84 13.97
CA PHE A 93 -11.05 7.91 13.12
C PHE A 93 -11.20 7.34 11.72
N GLU A 94 -12.46 7.14 11.32
CA GLU A 94 -12.95 6.36 10.18
C GLU A 94 -12.45 6.81 8.79
N HIS A 95 -11.63 7.86 8.72
CA HIS A 95 -11.16 8.45 7.46
C HIS A 95 -9.65 8.33 7.22
N ILE A 96 -8.87 7.74 8.13
CA ILE A 96 -7.38 7.68 8.02
C ILE A 96 -6.89 6.54 7.12
N TYR A 97 -7.77 5.59 6.77
CA TYR A 97 -7.37 4.33 6.12
C TYR A 97 -7.39 4.33 4.59
N SER A 98 -7.63 5.48 3.92
CA SER A 98 -7.49 5.54 2.46
C SER A 98 -6.01 5.60 2.06
N LEU A 99 -5.65 5.09 0.87
CA LEU A 99 -4.26 5.08 0.42
C LEU A 99 -3.63 6.48 0.44
N THR A 100 -4.37 7.49 -0.03
CA THR A 100 -3.96 8.90 0.00
C THR A 100 -3.64 9.38 1.41
N ARG A 101 -4.51 9.08 2.39
CA ARG A 101 -4.30 9.48 3.79
C ARG A 101 -3.16 8.73 4.45
N LEU A 102 -2.95 7.46 4.08
CA LEU A 102 -1.79 6.70 4.50
C LEU A 102 -0.50 7.33 3.95
N CYS A 103 -0.46 7.69 2.65
CA CYS A 103 0.69 8.41 2.10
C CYS A 103 1.01 9.67 2.92
N GLU A 104 0.00 10.51 3.18
CA GLU A 104 0.16 11.75 3.96
C GLU A 104 0.68 11.45 5.37
N SER A 105 0.13 10.44 6.04
CA SER A 105 0.52 10.02 7.39
C SER A 105 1.96 9.53 7.47
N TYR A 106 2.51 9.01 6.37
CA TYR A 106 3.88 8.51 6.27
C TYR A 106 4.82 9.49 5.55
N GLY A 107 4.46 10.77 5.48
CA GLY A 107 5.35 11.83 4.98
C GLY A 107 5.45 11.91 3.45
N ARG A 108 4.50 11.30 2.72
CA ARG A 108 4.36 11.50 1.27
C ARG A 108 3.09 12.26 0.95
N ASN A 109 3.24 13.41 0.32
CA ASN A 109 2.11 14.13 -0.22
C ASN A 109 1.65 13.47 -1.53
N ALA A 110 0.72 12.52 -1.47
CA ALA A 110 0.18 11.82 -2.65
C ALA A 110 -0.37 12.81 -3.70
N ILE A 111 -0.77 14.00 -3.25
CA ILE A 111 -1.39 15.08 -4.01
C ILE A 111 -0.34 15.99 -4.68
N GLU A 112 0.92 16.01 -4.23
CA GLU A 112 2.00 16.81 -4.86
C GLU A 112 2.46 16.25 -6.21
N PHE A 113 2.35 14.94 -6.39
CA PHE A 113 2.71 14.28 -7.66
C PHE A 113 1.65 14.49 -8.76
N MET A 114 0.53 15.15 -8.42
CA MET A 114 -0.60 15.42 -9.30
C MET A 114 -0.77 16.92 -9.56
N SER A 115 -0.73 17.32 -10.83
CA SER A 115 -1.16 18.64 -11.30
C SER A 115 -2.63 18.90 -10.96
N GLN A 116 -3.03 20.17 -10.88
CA GLN A 116 -4.44 20.53 -10.67
C GLN A 116 -5.38 19.93 -11.74
N SER A 117 -4.88 19.75 -12.96
CA SER A 117 -5.64 19.11 -14.03
C SER A 117 -5.89 17.62 -13.77
N GLU A 118 -4.93 16.92 -13.16
CA GLU A 118 -5.04 15.50 -12.77
C GLU A 118 -5.98 15.32 -11.56
N LYS A 119 -5.97 16.25 -10.59
CA LYS A 119 -6.91 16.23 -9.46
C LYS A 119 -8.36 16.43 -9.91
N LYS A 120 -8.60 17.37 -10.84
CA LYS A 120 -9.92 17.61 -11.44
C LYS A 120 -10.39 16.44 -12.31
N PHE A 121 -9.46 15.73 -12.96
CA PHE A 121 -9.77 14.51 -13.69
C PHE A 121 -10.24 13.41 -12.74
N LEU A 122 -9.53 13.13 -11.65
CA LEU A 122 -9.98 12.15 -10.64
C LEU A 122 -11.34 12.47 -10.01
N GLN A 123 -11.67 13.76 -9.82
CA GLN A 123 -12.96 14.16 -9.27
C GLN A 123 -14.13 14.07 -10.27
N ARG A 124 -13.86 14.11 -11.58
CA ARG A 124 -14.89 14.15 -12.64
C ARG A 124 -15.03 12.85 -13.40
N SER A 125 -13.93 12.13 -13.55
CA SER A 125 -13.90 10.81 -14.13
C SER A 125 -14.30 9.85 -13.04
N SER A 126 -15.48 9.26 -13.14
CA SER A 126 -15.58 7.92 -12.57
C SER A 126 -14.43 7.10 -13.17
N PHE A 127 -13.73 6.32 -12.34
CA PHE A 127 -12.59 5.49 -12.75
C PHE A 127 -12.91 4.57 -13.95
N GLU A 128 -14.20 4.42 -14.25
CA GLU A 128 -14.85 3.76 -15.38
C GLU A 128 -14.35 4.15 -16.78
N ASN A 129 -13.90 5.40 -17.00
CA ASN A 129 -13.55 5.90 -18.34
C ASN A 129 -12.04 5.95 -18.63
N ILE A 130 -11.22 5.22 -17.87
CA ILE A 130 -9.80 5.06 -18.20
C ILE A 130 -9.70 4.19 -19.46
N THR A 131 -9.80 4.85 -20.62
CA THR A 131 -9.57 4.23 -21.92
C THR A 131 -8.10 3.82 -22.03
N LYS A 132 -7.85 2.72 -22.75
CA LYS A 132 -6.50 2.27 -23.12
C LYS A 132 -5.74 3.46 -23.71
N ASN A 133 -4.71 3.94 -23.02
CA ASN A 133 -3.74 4.97 -23.46
C ASN A 133 -3.96 6.43 -23.06
N ASP A 134 -4.88 6.77 -22.16
CA ASP A 134 -4.77 8.10 -21.54
C ASP A 134 -3.54 8.14 -20.62
N LYS A 135 -2.48 8.84 -21.06
CA LYS A 135 -1.20 8.97 -20.34
C LYS A 135 -1.39 9.46 -18.91
N ARG A 136 -2.39 10.32 -18.66
CA ARG A 136 -2.67 10.86 -17.31
C ARG A 136 -3.23 9.78 -16.39
N SER A 137 -4.17 8.99 -16.89
CA SER A 137 -4.75 7.86 -16.17
C SER A 137 -3.70 6.80 -15.84
N LEU A 138 -2.82 6.45 -16.80
CA LEU A 138 -1.72 5.50 -16.56
C LEU A 138 -0.73 5.99 -15.50
N LYS A 139 -0.41 7.29 -15.49
CA LYS A 139 0.46 7.88 -14.46
C LYS A 139 -0.16 7.75 -13.07
N TYR A 140 -1.46 8.00 -12.93
CA TYR A 140 -2.16 7.81 -11.66
C TYR A 140 -2.13 6.36 -11.18
N LEU A 141 -2.48 5.42 -12.06
CA LEU A 141 -2.47 3.98 -11.78
C LEU A 141 -1.08 3.49 -11.30
N ARG A 142 0.00 4.07 -11.81
CA ARG A 142 1.37 3.77 -11.36
C ARG A 142 1.68 4.35 -9.98
N LEU A 143 1.20 5.56 -9.68
CA LEU A 143 1.41 6.20 -8.39
C LEU A 143 0.78 5.41 -7.24
N ASP A 144 -0.39 4.79 -7.45
CA ASP A 144 -1.06 3.95 -6.44
C ASP A 144 -0.12 2.81 -5.99
N VAL A 145 0.36 1.98 -6.92
CA VAL A 145 1.23 0.84 -6.59
C VAL A 145 2.62 1.24 -6.10
N HIS A 146 3.16 2.34 -6.62
CA HIS A 146 4.45 2.86 -6.16
C HIS A 146 4.39 3.30 -4.69
N ASN A 147 3.29 3.92 -4.28
CA ASN A 147 3.11 4.35 -2.90
C ASN A 147 2.90 3.19 -1.92
N LEU A 148 2.37 2.05 -2.38
CA LEU A 148 2.19 0.86 -1.52
C LEU A 148 3.52 0.39 -0.93
N LEU A 149 4.57 0.27 -1.75
CA LEU A 149 5.88 -0.21 -1.29
C LEU A 149 6.49 0.74 -0.27
N PHE A 150 6.40 2.05 -0.53
CA PHE A 150 6.89 3.07 0.39
C PHE A 150 6.17 2.98 1.75
N ILE A 151 4.84 2.95 1.76
CA ILE A 151 4.06 2.87 3.00
C ILE A 151 4.39 1.58 3.75
N PHE A 152 4.52 0.46 3.04
CA PHE A 152 4.91 -0.81 3.63
C PHE A 152 6.25 -0.72 4.36
N GLN A 153 7.28 -0.14 3.74
CA GLN A 153 8.59 0.02 4.38
C GLN A 153 8.50 0.84 5.68
N GLN A 154 7.71 1.92 5.69
CA GLN A 154 7.49 2.75 6.89
C GLN A 154 6.74 1.96 7.98
N LEU A 155 5.66 1.27 7.61
CA LEU A 155 4.87 0.43 8.52
C LEU A 155 5.72 -0.67 9.16
N TYR A 156 6.48 -1.39 8.33
CA TYR A 156 7.30 -2.50 8.76
C TYR A 156 8.38 -2.04 9.73
N GLY A 157 9.06 -0.92 9.44
CA GLY A 157 10.02 -0.32 10.36
C GLY A 157 9.42 0.05 11.72
N LEU A 158 8.22 0.66 11.73
CA LEU A 158 7.52 0.99 12.97
C LEU A 158 7.10 -0.23 13.78
N LEU A 159 6.61 -1.29 13.12
CA LEU A 159 6.26 -2.56 13.77
C LEU A 159 7.50 -3.21 14.40
N LEU A 160 8.62 -3.23 13.67
CA LEU A 160 9.88 -3.78 14.18
C LEU A 160 10.38 -2.99 15.40
N MET A 161 10.33 -1.67 15.37
CA MET A 161 10.70 -0.84 16.53
C MET A 161 9.81 -1.11 17.74
N LYS A 162 8.48 -1.23 17.56
CA LYS A 162 7.58 -1.61 18.65
C LYS A 162 7.89 -2.99 19.22
N HIS A 163 8.23 -3.95 18.37
CA HIS A 163 8.61 -5.29 18.80
C HIS A 163 9.89 -5.27 19.64
N ILE A 164 10.94 -4.58 19.17
CA ILE A 164 12.22 -4.41 19.91
C ILE A 164 11.97 -3.73 21.26
N GLN A 165 11.15 -2.69 21.30
CA GLN A 165 10.78 -2.03 22.57
C GLN A 165 10.10 -3.00 23.54
N TRP A 166 9.17 -3.83 23.05
CA TRP A 166 8.47 -4.82 23.87
C TRP A 166 9.41 -5.91 24.41
N GLU A 167 10.34 -6.41 23.59
CA GLU A 167 11.36 -7.36 24.03
C GLU A 167 12.28 -6.76 25.09
N ASN A 168 12.68 -5.49 24.94
CA ASN A 168 13.51 -4.81 25.93
C ASN A 168 12.78 -4.61 27.28
N ILE A 169 11.48 -4.26 27.25
CA ILE A 169 10.66 -4.12 28.47
C ILE A 169 10.53 -5.48 29.18
N THR A 170 10.20 -6.54 28.44
CA THR A 170 10.03 -7.88 29.01
C THR A 170 11.34 -8.49 29.50
N CYS A 171 12.47 -8.17 28.87
CA CYS A 171 13.81 -8.51 29.36
C CYS A 171 14.17 -7.75 30.63
N HIS A 172 13.79 -6.47 30.75
CA HIS A 172 13.98 -5.68 31.97
C HIS A 172 13.10 -6.16 33.13
N ASP A 173 11.89 -6.65 32.87
CA ASP A 173 11.03 -7.22 33.90
C ASP A 173 11.61 -8.53 34.47
N LYS A 174 12.22 -9.37 33.61
CA LYS A 174 12.96 -10.58 34.04
C LYS A 174 14.33 -10.29 34.68
N SER A 175 14.96 -9.17 34.30
CA SER A 175 16.29 -8.76 34.79
C SER A 175 16.25 -7.67 35.86
N SER A 176 15.08 -7.34 36.41
CA SER A 176 14.95 -6.63 37.70
C SER A 176 15.49 -7.46 38.89
N ARG A 177 16.05 -8.65 38.62
CA ARG A 177 16.97 -9.38 39.50
C ARG A 177 18.47 -9.14 39.26
N LYS A 178 18.91 -8.34 38.28
CA LYS A 178 20.29 -7.80 38.17
C LYS A 178 20.39 -6.77 37.03
N THR A 179 20.70 -5.55 37.44
CA THR A 179 21.12 -4.38 36.67
C THR A 179 21.95 -4.68 35.42
N ALA A 180 21.52 -4.14 34.28
CA ALA A 180 22.40 -3.87 33.15
C ALA A 180 21.97 -2.58 32.42
N ASN A 181 22.85 -1.58 32.49
CA ASN A 181 22.79 -0.37 31.68
C ASN A 181 23.06 -0.74 30.21
N TYR A 182 22.06 -0.61 29.35
CA TYR A 182 22.29 -0.59 27.91
C TYR A 182 21.95 0.79 27.35
N LYS A 183 23.00 1.54 26.99
CA LYS A 183 22.90 2.70 26.12
C LYS A 183 22.70 2.18 24.70
N TYR A 184 21.52 2.40 24.13
CA TYR A 184 21.32 2.32 22.68
C TYR A 184 21.02 3.69 22.13
N THR A 185 21.87 4.14 21.22
CA THR A 185 21.67 5.33 20.39
C THR A 185 20.62 5.00 19.35
N ALA A 186 19.36 5.36 19.59
CA ALA A 186 18.36 5.39 18.54
C ALA A 186 18.76 6.48 17.54
N LEU A 187 18.98 6.09 16.29
CA LEU A 187 19.18 7.01 15.17
C LEU A 187 18.01 8.00 15.14
N SER A 188 18.32 9.25 15.47
CA SER A 188 17.47 10.41 15.32
C SER A 188 17.14 10.62 13.86
N TYR A 189 16.02 10.06 13.41
CA TYR A 189 15.29 10.59 12.27
C TYR A 189 13.94 11.08 12.82
N PHE A 190 13.65 12.35 12.53
CA PHE A 190 12.53 13.18 13.01
C PHE A 190 12.74 13.95 14.32
N SER A 191 13.47 15.08 14.24
CA SER A 191 12.96 16.41 14.64
C SER A 191 14.01 17.51 14.44
N ASP A 192 14.13 18.03 13.22
CA ASP A 192 14.64 19.39 12.99
C ASP A 192 13.53 20.23 12.34
N GLU A 193 12.47 20.46 13.11
CA GLU A 193 11.57 21.59 12.91
C GLU A 193 11.31 22.26 14.27
N LYS A 194 12.33 22.96 14.77
CA LYS A 194 12.15 24.08 15.69
C LYS A 194 12.96 25.27 15.20
N ASN A 195 12.50 25.85 14.10
CA ASN A 195 12.70 27.26 13.79
C ASN A 195 11.32 27.92 13.66
N ALA A 196 10.72 28.23 14.80
CA ALA A 196 9.72 29.28 14.91
C ALA A 196 10.02 30.01 16.22
N GLY A 197 10.74 31.12 16.08
CA GLY A 197 11.07 32.01 17.18
C GLY A 197 9.82 32.64 17.78
N CYS A 198 9.80 32.74 19.10
CA CYS A 198 9.04 33.76 19.80
C CYS A 198 9.83 34.07 21.08
N GLY A 199 10.66 35.11 21.02
CA GLY A 199 11.31 35.67 22.19
C GLY A 199 10.34 36.58 22.92
N TYR A 200 10.22 36.39 24.23
CA TYR A 200 9.73 37.40 25.16
C TYR A 200 10.82 37.60 26.22
N THR A 201 11.50 38.74 26.12
CA THR A 201 11.89 39.63 27.24
C THR A 201 12.03 41.02 26.67
#